data_AF-A0A1E5KUZ5-F1
#
_entry.id   AF-A0A1E5KUZ5-F1
#
_cell.length_a   1.000
_cell.length_b   1.000
_cell.length_c   1.000
_cell.angle_alpha   90.00
_cell.angle_beta   90.00
_cell.angle_gamma   90.00
#
_symmetry.space_group_name_H-M   'P 1'
#
loop_
_entity.id
_entity.type
_entity.pdbx_description
1 polymer ?
#
loop_
_entity_poly.entity_id
_entity_poly.type
_entity_poly.pdbx_seq_one_letter_code
_entity_poly.pdbx_strand_id
1 'polypeptide(L)'
;MFKIRYKIFDDLEDELEGNEFYGENGYFQLIVGQYEYGVYLDKELDSLSVSIYWWMRYLIEATLKLKEKNIIYVSDIETPKIWIELKKKNNANMTISKIESPKLDGFSVIESESRIESKKVDWGEEIDLEKYKRELIRISEKYLNNLYSLNSKKNIYIEELEKLLKQLKNQEKI
;
A
#
# COMPACT_ATOMS: atom_id res chain seq x y z
N MET A 1 -1.32 2.17 16.85
CA MET A 1 0.00 2.39 16.19
C MET A 1 -0.12 2.00 14.73
N PHE A 2 0.50 2.70 13.78
CA PHE A 2 0.53 2.28 12.38
C PHE A 2 1.97 2.19 11.91
N LYS A 3 2.34 1.10 11.24
CA LYS A 3 3.68 0.85 10.70
C LYS A 3 3.60 0.06 9.41
N ILE A 4 4.46 0.40 8.46
CA ILE A 4 4.66 -0.38 7.23
C ILE A 4 6.07 -0.99 7.28
N ARG A 5 6.17 -2.28 6.97
CA ARG A 5 7.44 -2.96 6.76
C ARG A 5 7.46 -3.52 5.34
N TYR A 6 8.64 -3.47 4.73
CA TYR A 6 8.87 -4.16 3.47
C TYR A 6 10.30 -4.67 3.39
N LYS A 7 10.50 -5.76 2.65
CA LYS A 7 11.81 -6.33 2.31
C LYS A 7 11.79 -6.62 0.83
N ILE A 8 12.63 -5.90 0.08
CA ILE A 8 12.83 -6.15 -1.35
C ILE A 8 13.61 -7.44 -1.49
N PHE A 9 13.20 -8.32 -2.40
CA PHE A 9 13.94 -9.53 -2.71
C PHE A 9 15.08 -9.22 -3.67
N ASP A 10 16.14 -10.01 -3.59
CA ASP A 10 17.28 -9.84 -4.47
C ASP A 10 16.97 -10.40 -5.87
N ASP A 11 16.25 -9.61 -6.68
CA ASP A 11 15.87 -9.97 -8.05
C ASP A 11 17.07 -9.91 -9.02
N LEU A 12 18.31 -9.71 -8.53
CA LEU A 12 19.52 -9.56 -9.35
C LEU A 12 20.00 -10.88 -9.98
N GLU A 13 19.57 -12.04 -9.46
CA GLU A 13 19.96 -13.35 -10.02
C GLU A 13 19.02 -13.82 -11.16
N ASP A 14 17.85 -13.21 -11.32
CA ASP A 14 16.89 -13.49 -12.39
C ASP A 14 17.16 -12.64 -13.65
N GLU A 15 18.44 -12.55 -14.06
CA GLU A 15 18.87 -11.97 -15.34
C GLU A 15 18.27 -12.69 -16.58
N LEU A 16 17.56 -13.80 -16.37
CA LEU A 16 17.17 -14.72 -17.44
C LEU A 16 16.01 -14.21 -18.32
N GLU A 17 15.14 -13.32 -17.88
CA GLU A 17 14.06 -12.79 -18.75
C GLU A 17 13.63 -11.35 -18.41
N GLY A 18 14.35 -10.34 -18.93
CA GLY A 18 13.74 -9.05 -19.29
C GLY A 18 13.09 -8.24 -18.17
N ASN A 19 13.45 -8.46 -16.90
CA ASN A 19 12.86 -7.71 -15.80
C ASN A 19 13.39 -6.26 -15.80
N GLU A 20 12.58 -5.32 -16.29
CA GLU A 20 12.96 -3.91 -16.45
C GLU A 20 12.72 -3.06 -15.18
N PHE A 21 12.23 -3.67 -14.09
CA PHE A 21 11.90 -2.98 -12.85
C PHE A 21 12.37 -3.72 -11.59
N TYR A 22 13.62 -3.48 -11.20
CA TYR A 22 14.23 -4.11 -10.04
C TYR A 22 13.64 -3.59 -8.73
N GLY A 23 13.39 -4.52 -7.82
CA GLY A 23 12.88 -4.25 -6.49
C GLY A 23 11.38 -4.03 -6.40
N GLU A 24 10.63 -4.45 -7.43
CA GLU A 24 9.17 -4.45 -7.44
C GLU A 24 8.61 -5.39 -6.35
N ASN A 25 9.23 -6.56 -6.18
CA ASN A 25 8.67 -7.67 -5.41
C ASN A 25 9.40 -7.90 -4.08
N GLY A 26 8.68 -8.55 -3.18
CA GLY A 26 9.22 -9.08 -1.94
C GLY A 26 8.17 -9.13 -0.86
N TYR A 27 8.56 -8.84 0.38
CA TYR A 27 7.64 -8.81 1.51
C TYR A 27 7.06 -7.43 1.75
N PHE A 28 5.77 -7.39 2.06
CA PHE A 28 5.04 -6.20 2.49
C PHE A 28 4.15 -6.57 3.68
N GLN A 29 4.20 -5.74 4.73
CA GLN A 29 3.40 -5.93 5.94
C GLN A 29 2.88 -4.60 6.48
N LEU A 30 1.59 -4.56 6.78
CA LEU A 30 0.95 -3.53 7.59
C LEU A 30 0.84 -3.98 9.04
N ILE A 31 1.13 -3.09 9.97
CA ILE A 31 0.88 -3.28 11.40
C ILE A 31 -0.04 -2.16 11.86
N VAL A 32 -1.22 -2.53 12.36
CA VAL A 32 -2.27 -1.61 12.79
C VAL A 32 -2.70 -1.98 14.22
N GLY A 33 -2.19 -1.24 15.19
CA GLY A 33 -2.36 -1.55 16.61
C GLY A 33 -1.66 -2.86 16.95
N GLN A 34 -2.45 -3.87 17.31
CA GLN A 34 -2.01 -5.25 17.55
C GLN A 34 -2.21 -6.18 16.35
N TYR A 35 -2.85 -5.69 15.29
CA TYR A 35 -3.17 -6.49 14.11
C TYR A 35 -2.07 -6.35 13.06
N GLU A 36 -1.83 -7.44 12.34
CA GLU A 36 -0.89 -7.50 11.24
C GLU A 36 -1.58 -7.97 9.98
N TYR A 37 -1.11 -7.48 8.83
CA TYR A 37 -1.54 -7.92 7.50
C TYR A 37 -0.36 -8.02 6.57
N GLY A 38 -0.32 -9.07 5.75
CA GLY A 38 0.82 -9.39 4.92
C GLY A 38 1.93 -10.11 5.69
N VAL A 39 3.10 -10.24 5.07
CA VAL A 39 4.19 -11.10 5.54
C VAL A 39 5.48 -10.27 5.64
N TYR A 40 6.29 -10.55 6.66
CA TYR A 40 7.65 -10.04 6.78
C TYR A 40 8.50 -11.06 7.54
N LEU A 41 9.42 -11.73 6.83
CA LEU A 41 10.28 -12.77 7.38
C LEU A 41 11.76 -12.44 7.12
N ASP A 42 12.64 -12.99 7.96
CA ASP A 42 14.09 -12.84 7.77
C ASP A 42 14.57 -13.58 6.52
N LYS A 43 14.08 -14.80 6.30
CA LYS A 43 14.37 -15.64 5.13
C LYS A 43 13.39 -15.36 4.00
N GLU A 44 13.90 -15.29 2.77
CA GLU A 44 13.11 -15.10 1.55
C GLU A 44 12.47 -16.43 1.10
N LEU A 45 11.20 -16.33 0.72
CA LEU A 45 10.34 -17.41 0.24
C LEU A 45 9.45 -16.81 -0.84
N ASP A 46 9.79 -17.05 -2.10
CA ASP A 46 9.14 -16.43 -3.29
C ASP A 46 7.64 -16.67 -3.35
N SER A 47 7.17 -17.82 -2.87
CA SER A 47 5.75 -18.15 -2.77
C SER A 47 4.92 -17.21 -1.88
N LEU A 48 5.58 -16.39 -1.05
CA LEU A 48 4.97 -15.40 -0.16
C LEU A 48 5.30 -13.96 -0.61
N SER A 49 5.94 -13.79 -1.76
CA SER A 49 6.24 -12.48 -2.33
C SER A 49 4.96 -11.81 -2.84
N VAL A 50 4.95 -10.49 -2.76
CA VAL A 50 3.90 -9.60 -3.27
C VAL A 50 4.55 -8.42 -3.97
N SER A 51 3.79 -7.68 -4.78
CA SER A 51 4.32 -6.46 -5.39
C SER A 51 4.31 -5.31 -4.38
N ILE A 52 5.49 -4.99 -3.83
CA ILE A 52 5.69 -3.87 -2.91
C ILE A 52 5.32 -2.56 -3.60
N TYR A 53 5.65 -2.44 -4.89
CA TYR A 53 5.31 -1.28 -5.70
C TYR A 53 3.81 -0.99 -5.70
N TRP A 54 2.99 -1.99 -6.05
CA TRP A 54 1.55 -1.82 -6.12
C TRP A 54 0.95 -1.49 -4.75
N TRP A 55 1.40 -2.14 -3.68
CA TRP A 55 0.98 -1.81 -2.32
C TRP A 55 1.26 -0.34 -1.95
N MET A 56 2.48 0.15 -2.18
CA MET A 56 2.86 1.54 -1.90
C MET A 56 2.04 2.52 -2.75
N ARG A 57 1.95 2.26 -4.06
CA ARG A 57 1.20 3.11 -5.01
C ARG A 57 -0.26 3.23 -4.61
N TYR A 58 -0.92 2.11 -4.32
CA TYR A 58 -2.35 2.10 -4.02
C TYR A 58 -2.67 2.69 -2.66
N LEU A 59 -1.81 2.53 -1.65
CA LEU A 59 -1.97 3.21 -0.36
C LEU A 59 -1.85 4.73 -0.50
N ILE A 60 -0.90 5.23 -1.31
CA ILE A 60 -0.78 6.67 -1.59
C ILE A 60 -2.02 7.16 -2.33
N GLU A 61 -2.41 6.52 -3.43
CA GLU A 61 -3.60 6.90 -4.20
C GLU A 61 -4.88 6.88 -3.36
N ALA A 62 -5.06 5.86 -2.52
CA ALA A 62 -6.19 5.76 -1.61
C ALA A 62 -6.19 6.89 -0.58
N THR A 63 -5.03 7.24 -0.04
CA THR A 63 -4.86 8.36 0.90
C THR A 63 -5.19 9.70 0.25
N LEU A 64 -4.78 9.91 -1.00
CA LEU A 64 -5.14 11.10 -1.78
C LEU A 64 -6.67 11.21 -1.95
N LYS A 65 -7.33 10.10 -2.29
CA LYS A 65 -8.79 10.01 -2.48
C LYS A 65 -9.59 10.15 -1.17
N LEU A 66 -9.00 9.78 -0.03
CA LEU A 66 -9.62 9.90 1.30
C LEU A 66 -9.92 11.36 1.71
N LYS A 67 -9.39 12.35 0.97
CA LYS A 67 -9.77 13.76 1.14
C LYS A 67 -11.18 14.05 0.64
N GLU A 68 -11.57 13.43 -0.47
CA GLU A 68 -12.84 13.66 -1.14
C GLU A 68 -13.91 12.68 -0.68
N LYS A 69 -13.49 11.50 -0.21
CA LYS A 69 -14.35 10.41 0.22
C LYS A 69 -14.04 10.03 1.66
N ASN A 70 -15.08 9.79 2.46
CA ASN A 70 -14.89 9.38 3.86
C ASN A 70 -14.41 7.94 4.02
N ILE A 71 -14.63 7.08 3.01
CA ILE A 71 -14.21 5.67 3.02
C ILE A 71 -13.65 5.29 1.67
N ILE A 72 -12.46 4.70 1.69
CA ILE A 72 -11.78 4.11 0.54
C ILE A 72 -11.36 2.69 0.91
N TYR A 73 -11.41 1.78 -0.05
CA TYR A 73 -10.94 0.41 0.08
C TYR A 73 -9.79 0.14 -0.89
N VAL A 74 -8.78 -0.56 -0.42
CA VAL A 74 -7.65 -1.04 -1.23
C VAL A 74 -7.74 -2.57 -1.29
N SER A 75 -7.96 -3.12 -2.48
CA SER A 75 -7.94 -4.56 -2.73
C SER A 75 -6.53 -5.08 -2.54
N ASP A 76 -6.40 -6.17 -1.81
CA ASP A 76 -5.25 -7.04 -1.99
C ASP A 76 -5.36 -7.64 -3.41
N ILE A 77 -4.32 -7.43 -4.24
CA ILE A 77 -4.31 -7.92 -5.62
C ILE A 77 -3.95 -9.41 -5.68
N GLU A 78 -3.21 -9.90 -4.69
CA GLU A 78 -2.84 -11.29 -4.51
C GLU A 78 -3.97 -12.11 -3.86
N THR A 79 -4.82 -11.48 -3.04
CA THR A 79 -5.95 -12.10 -2.34
C THR A 79 -7.29 -11.40 -2.66
N PRO A 80 -7.96 -11.71 -3.79
CA PRO A 80 -9.06 -10.90 -4.33
C PRO A 80 -10.31 -10.69 -3.46
N LYS A 81 -10.43 -11.40 -2.33
CA LYS A 81 -11.55 -11.22 -1.38
C LYS A 81 -11.21 -10.29 -0.22
N ILE A 82 -9.94 -9.91 -0.07
CA ILE A 82 -9.48 -9.11 1.04
C ILE A 82 -9.31 -7.66 0.61
N TRP A 83 -9.76 -6.77 1.47
CA TRP A 83 -9.59 -5.34 1.30
C TRP A 83 -9.08 -4.71 2.59
N ILE A 84 -8.27 -3.67 2.44
CA ILE A 84 -7.92 -2.74 3.50
C ILE A 84 -8.84 -1.53 3.38
N GLU A 85 -9.73 -1.36 4.35
CA GLU A 85 -10.60 -0.19 4.49
C GLU A 85 -9.84 0.94 5.18
N LEU A 86 -9.85 2.11 4.57
CA LEU A 86 -9.42 3.39 5.16
C LEU A 86 -10.67 4.24 5.36
N LYS A 87 -11.06 4.48 6.61
CA LYS A 87 -12.27 5.25 6.96
C LYS A 87 -11.91 6.47 7.79
N LYS A 88 -12.09 7.67 7.23
CA LYS A 88 -11.95 8.92 7.99
C LYS A 88 -13.06 9.02 9.03
N LYS A 89 -12.71 9.27 10.29
CA LYS A 89 -13.67 9.48 11.39
C LYS A 89 -13.89 10.96 11.65
N ASN A 90 -12.80 11.71 11.73
CA ASN A 90 -12.77 13.15 11.89
C ASN A 90 -11.46 13.70 11.28
N ASN A 91 -11.08 14.94 11.60
CA ASN A 91 -9.86 15.54 11.05
C ASN A 91 -8.55 15.00 11.67
N ALA A 92 -8.61 14.39 12.86
CA ALA A 92 -7.45 13.85 13.56
C ALA A 92 -7.34 12.32 13.45
N ASN A 93 -8.46 11.60 13.32
CA ASN A 93 -8.50 10.15 13.43
C ASN A 93 -9.14 9.48 12.21
N MET A 94 -8.68 8.26 11.94
CA MET A 94 -9.24 7.34 10.96
C MET A 94 -9.30 5.92 11.55
N THR A 95 -10.13 5.07 10.96
CA THR A 95 -10.09 3.63 11.20
C THR A 95 -9.42 2.95 10.01
N ILE A 96 -8.53 2.01 10.28
CA ILE A 96 -8.05 1.05 9.28
C ILE A 96 -8.61 -0.32 9.64
N SER A 97 -9.22 -0.99 8.68
CA SER A 97 -9.83 -2.31 8.88
C SER A 97 -9.40 -3.29 7.80
N LYS A 98 -9.21 -4.56 8.17
CA LYS A 98 -9.24 -5.66 7.19
C LYS A 98 -10.68 -6.13 7.04
N ILE A 99 -11.15 -6.14 5.81
CA ILE A 99 -12.49 -6.63 5.49
C ILE A 99 -12.41 -7.72 4.43
N GLU A 100 -13.37 -8.63 4.50
CA GLU A 100 -13.60 -9.65 3.49
C GLU A 100 -14.88 -9.31 2.72
N SER A 101 -14.73 -9.17 1.40
CA SER A 101 -15.82 -8.93 0.46
C SER A 101 -15.41 -9.47 -0.92
N PRO A 102 -16.28 -10.21 -1.62
CA PRO A 102 -16.01 -10.61 -3.00
C PRO A 102 -15.70 -9.39 -3.89
N LYS A 103 -14.62 -9.48 -4.67
CA LYS A 103 -14.34 -8.53 -5.75
C LYS A 103 -15.11 -8.98 -6.99
N LEU A 104 -16.19 -8.26 -7.28
CA LEU A 104 -17.05 -8.54 -8.43
C LEU A 104 -16.46 -7.94 -9.71
N ASP A 105 -16.93 -8.39 -10.87
CA ASP A 105 -16.51 -7.86 -12.16
C ASP A 105 -16.73 -6.33 -12.24
N GLY A 106 -15.73 -5.64 -12.79
CA GLY A 106 -15.73 -4.18 -12.90
C GLY A 106 -15.32 -3.43 -11.63
N PHE A 107 -14.87 -4.12 -10.59
CA PHE A 107 -14.22 -3.49 -9.42
C PHE A 107 -12.76 -3.17 -9.74
N SER A 108 -12.36 -1.97 -9.37
CA SER A 108 -10.97 -1.49 -9.41
C SER A 108 -10.20 -1.97 -8.18
N VAL A 109 -8.88 -1.76 -8.18
CA VAL A 109 -8.04 -2.04 -7.00
C VAL A 109 -8.32 -1.06 -5.87
N ILE A 110 -8.76 0.16 -6.19
CA ILE A 110 -9.17 1.16 -5.20
C ILE A 110 -10.65 1.48 -5.43
N GLU A 111 -11.46 1.29 -4.39
CA GLU A 111 -12.90 1.51 -4.44
C GLU A 111 -13.39 2.45 -3.34
N SER A 112 -14.57 3.04 -3.53
CA SER A 112 -15.23 3.88 -2.53
C SER A 112 -16.45 3.18 -1.92
N GLU A 113 -16.96 3.69 -0.80
CA GLU A 113 -18.05 3.10 0.01
C GLU A 113 -19.18 2.46 -0.80
N SER A 114 -19.65 3.14 -1.85
CA SER A 114 -20.88 2.78 -2.59
C SER A 114 -20.80 1.47 -3.36
N ARG A 115 -19.63 0.83 -3.47
CA ARG A 115 -19.48 -0.44 -4.21
C ARG A 115 -19.29 -1.66 -3.32
N ILE A 116 -18.94 -1.51 -2.03
CA ILE A 116 -18.74 -2.65 -1.13
C ILE A 116 -19.95 -2.80 -0.22
N GLU A 117 -20.90 -3.64 -0.64
CA GLU A 117 -22.20 -3.82 0.04
C GLU A 117 -22.20 -4.97 1.06
N SER A 118 -21.48 -6.07 0.79
CA SER A 118 -21.40 -7.24 1.66
C SER A 118 -20.00 -7.40 2.22
N LYS A 119 -19.75 -6.81 3.40
CA LYS A 119 -18.45 -6.89 4.06
C LYS A 119 -18.53 -7.56 5.42
N LYS A 120 -17.64 -8.52 5.64
CA LYS A 120 -17.30 -9.02 6.97
C LYS A 120 -16.04 -8.30 7.44
N VAL A 121 -16.11 -7.61 8.56
CA VAL A 121 -14.92 -6.99 9.18
C VAL A 121 -14.20 -8.07 9.97
N ASP A 122 -12.93 -8.31 9.65
CA ASP A 122 -12.06 -9.21 10.41
C ASP A 122 -11.54 -8.48 11.66
N TRP A 123 -10.89 -7.33 11.44
CA TRP A 123 -10.46 -6.42 12.49
C TRP A 123 -10.51 -4.97 12.00
N GLY A 124 -10.56 -4.03 12.94
CA GLY A 124 -10.50 -2.59 12.69
C GLY A 124 -9.93 -1.86 13.89
N GLU A 125 -9.06 -0.89 13.64
CA GLU A 125 -8.35 -0.14 14.67
C GLU A 125 -8.39 1.36 14.35
N GLU A 126 -8.64 2.17 15.38
CA GLU A 126 -8.55 3.63 15.26
C GLU A 126 -7.09 4.09 15.36
N ILE A 127 -6.67 4.92 14.41
CA ILE A 127 -5.33 5.49 14.37
C ILE A 127 -5.39 6.99 14.12
N ASP A 128 -4.35 7.67 14.62
CA ASP A 128 -4.08 9.06 14.32
C ASP A 128 -3.71 9.21 12.84
N LEU A 129 -4.47 10.05 12.13
CA LEU A 129 -4.36 10.29 10.70
C LEU A 129 -3.01 10.91 10.31
N GLU A 130 -2.46 11.77 11.14
CA GLU A 130 -1.16 12.42 10.89
C GLU A 130 0.01 11.45 11.13
N LYS A 131 -0.10 10.53 12.10
CA LYS A 131 0.87 9.44 12.28
C LYS A 131 0.81 8.46 11.11
N TYR A 132 -0.38 8.13 10.62
CA TYR A 132 -0.56 7.31 9.42
C TYR A 132 0.14 7.92 8.20
N LYS A 133 -0.16 9.19 7.88
CA LYS A 133 0.42 9.87 6.72
C LYS A 133 1.94 9.97 6.82
N ARG A 134 2.47 10.39 7.97
CA ARG A 134 3.92 10.50 8.19
C ARG A 134 4.64 9.17 7.97
N GLU A 135 4.07 8.07 8.47
CA GLU A 135 4.65 6.75 8.28
C GLU A 135 4.60 6.32 6.80
N LEU A 136 3.45 6.50 6.14
CA LEU A 136 3.29 6.19 4.71
C LEU A 136 4.30 6.97 3.86
N ILE A 137 4.42 8.28 4.10
CA ILE A 137 5.39 9.14 3.39
C ILE A 137 6.81 8.67 3.63
N ARG A 138 7.21 8.50 4.90
CA ARG A 138 8.57 8.10 5.29
C ARG A 138 8.98 6.77 4.66
N ILE A 139 8.09 5.78 4.71
CA ILE A 139 8.35 4.46 4.14
C ILE A 139 8.37 4.50 2.61
N SER A 140 7.48 5.27 1.98
CA SER A 140 7.46 5.44 0.53
C SER A 140 8.71 6.15 0.01
N GLU A 141 9.22 7.16 0.74
CA GLU A 141 10.50 7.81 0.42
C GLU A 141 11.66 6.82 0.52
N LYS A 142 11.70 6.03 1.59
CA LYS A 142 12.73 5.00 1.76
C LYS A 142 12.68 4.00 0.60
N TYR A 143 11.50 3.52 0.25
CA TYR A 143 11.31 2.57 -0.85
C TYR A 143 11.71 3.17 -2.20
N LEU A 144 11.31 4.41 -2.48
CA LEU A 144 11.71 5.11 -3.70
C LEU A 144 13.23 5.27 -3.82
N ASN A 145 13.93 5.57 -2.72
CA ASN A 145 15.39 5.61 -2.70
C ASN A 145 16.02 4.24 -3.01
N ASN A 146 15.44 3.16 -2.48
CA ASN A 146 15.88 1.81 -2.83
C ASN A 146 15.68 1.55 -4.33
N LEU A 147 14.52 1.89 -4.89
CA LEU A 147 14.26 1.73 -6.32
C LEU A 147 15.27 2.50 -7.19
N TYR A 148 15.60 3.74 -6.83
CA TYR A 148 16.66 4.50 -7.52
C TYR A 148 18.04 3.85 -7.42
N SER A 149 18.35 3.19 -6.30
CA SER A 149 19.64 2.50 -6.14
C SER A 149 19.73 1.20 -6.94
N LEU A 150 18.60 0.53 -7.15
CA LEU A 150 18.51 -0.75 -7.86
C LEU A 150 18.36 -0.57 -9.38
N ASN A 151 17.79 0.56 -9.82
CA ASN A 151 17.49 0.82 -11.23
C ASN A 151 18.41 1.93 -11.78
N SER A 152 19.36 1.54 -12.64
CA SER A 152 20.30 2.48 -13.29
C SER A 152 19.69 3.25 -14.47
N LYS A 153 18.61 2.73 -15.06
CA LYS A 153 17.87 3.36 -16.16
C LYS A 153 16.64 4.08 -15.64
N LYS A 154 16.21 5.08 -16.41
CA LYS A 154 14.94 5.76 -16.20
C LYS A 154 13.79 4.74 -16.27
N ASN A 155 12.95 4.69 -15.24
CA ASN A 155 11.83 3.76 -15.15
C ASN A 155 10.54 4.53 -14.83
N ILE A 156 9.51 4.32 -15.66
CA ILE A 156 8.25 5.07 -15.59
C ILE A 156 7.51 4.87 -14.27
N TYR A 157 7.58 3.68 -13.67
CA TYR A 157 6.93 3.37 -12.40
C TYR A 157 7.56 4.15 -11.24
N ILE A 158 8.90 4.31 -11.25
CA ILE A 158 9.61 5.13 -10.27
C ILE A 158 9.15 6.60 -10.37
N GLU A 159 9.05 7.14 -11.59
CA GLU A 159 8.56 8.51 -11.82
C GLU A 159 7.10 8.71 -11.37
N GLU A 160 6.24 7.74 -11.65
CA GLU A 160 4.84 7.78 -11.24
C GLU A 160 4.70 7.78 -9.72
N LEU A 161 5.43 6.89 -9.03
CA LEU A 161 5.42 6.82 -7.57
C LEU A 161 5.97 8.11 -6.95
N GLU A 162 7.06 8.65 -7.50
CA GLU A 162 7.61 9.93 -7.06
C GLU A 162 6.58 11.07 -7.21
N LYS A 163 5.87 11.13 -8.35
CA LYS A 163 4.83 12.12 -8.61
C LYS A 163 3.68 12.01 -7.61
N LEU A 164 3.17 10.80 -7.37
CA LEU A 164 2.11 10.54 -6.39
C LEU A 164 2.53 10.94 -4.98
N LEU A 165 3.76 10.60 -4.59
CA LEU A 165 4.31 10.96 -3.29
C LEU A 165 4.48 12.48 -3.13
N LYS A 166 4.92 13.19 -4.19
CA LYS A 166 4.96 14.66 -4.21
C LYS A 166 3.57 15.27 -4.02
N GLN A 167 2.56 14.72 -4.69
CA GLN A 167 1.17 15.16 -4.51
C GLN A 167 0.70 14.99 -3.05
N LEU A 168 0.99 13.83 -2.44
CA LEU A 168 0.62 13.55 -1.05
C LEU A 168 1.31 14.49 -0.04
N LYS A 169 2.59 14.83 -0.26
CA LYS A 169 3.31 15.78 0.61
C LYS A 169 2.83 17.22 0.46
N ASN A 170 2.57 17.66 -0.78
CA ASN A 170 2.06 19.02 -1.01
C ASN A 170 0.66 19.22 -0.40
N GLN A 171 -0.06 18.12 -0.23
CA GLN A 171 -1.34 18.08 0.46
C GLN A 171 -1.26 18.28 1.99
N GLU A 172 -0.08 18.24 2.62
CA GLU A 172 0.13 18.58 4.04
C GLU A 172 0.47 20.06 4.26
N LYS A 173 0.77 20.81 3.19
CA LYS A 173 1.19 22.22 3.27
C LYS A 173 0.05 23.23 3.16
N ILE A 174 -1.21 22.77 3.17
CA ILE A 174 -2.45 23.57 3.09
C ILE A 174 -3.29 23.21 4.31
#